data_AF-A0A432H0C8-F1
#
_entry.id   AF-A0A432H0C8-F1
#
_cell.length_a   1.000
_cell.length_b   1.000
_cell.length_c   1.000
_cell.angle_alpha   90.00
_cell.angle_beta   90.00
_cell.angle_gamma   90.00
#
_symmetry.space_group_name_H-M   'P 1'
#
loop_
_entity.id
_entity.type
_entity.pdbx_description
1 polymer ?
#
loop_
_entity_poly.entity_id
_entity_poly.type
_entity_poly.pdbx_seq_one_letter_code
_entity_poly.pdbx_strand_id
1 'polypeptide(L)'
;MQKQHRLALCLIIAAIAFIGSASPDTNRDASLPNILFILADDLGYGDVGGYNPESKVPTPHLDQFASEGMRFTDAHSPATVCTPTRYSVMTGRMAFRTGYRGVF
;
A
#
# COMPACT_ATOMS: atom_id res chain seq x y z
N MET A 1 54.10 26.57 -15.20
CA MET A 1 53.42 25.52 -14.39
C MET A 1 51.99 25.89 -13.98
N GLN A 2 51.69 27.09 -13.49
CA GLN A 2 50.38 27.48 -12.95
C GLN A 2 49.18 27.40 -13.93
N LYS A 3 49.41 27.54 -15.25
CA LYS A 3 48.37 27.47 -16.29
C LYS A 3 47.86 26.04 -16.55
N GLN A 4 48.74 25.05 -16.40
CA GLN A 4 48.43 23.62 -16.60
C GLN A 4 47.54 23.09 -15.46
N HIS A 5 47.80 23.51 -14.22
CA HIS A 5 46.98 23.14 -13.05
C HIS A 5 45.57 23.75 -13.11
N ARG A 6 45.42 24.96 -13.66
CA ARG A 6 44.10 25.59 -13.85
C ARG A 6 43.25 24.87 -14.89
N LEU A 7 43.87 24.39 -15.98
CA LEU A 7 43.16 23.64 -17.03
C LEU A 7 42.71 22.27 -16.52
N ALA A 8 43.56 21.56 -15.78
CA ALA A 8 43.20 20.29 -15.15
C ALA A 8 42.05 20.45 -14.13
N LEU A 9 42.07 21.52 -13.33
CA LEU A 9 40.99 21.81 -12.38
C LEU A 9 39.66 22.10 -13.08
N CYS A 10 39.66 22.86 -14.18
CA CYS A 10 38.45 23.11 -14.98
C CYS A 10 37.89 21.82 -15.61
N LEU A 11 38.76 20.93 -16.10
CA LEU A 11 38.36 19.64 -16.66
C LEU A 11 37.76 18.70 -15.60
N ILE A 12 38.31 18.70 -14.38
CA ILE A 12 37.77 17.94 -13.25
C ILE A 12 36.41 18.48 -12.82
N ILE A 13 36.25 19.81 -12.73
CA ILE A 13 34.96 20.44 -12.38
C ILE A 13 33.90 20.14 -13.46
N ALA A 14 34.27 20.21 -14.74
CA ALA A 14 33.37 19.87 -15.84
C ALA A 14 32.95 18.39 -15.83
N ALA A 15 33.86 17.47 -15.50
CA ALA A 15 33.57 16.05 -15.37
C ALA A 15 32.62 15.75 -14.19
N ILE A 16 32.80 16.42 -13.05
CA ILE A 16 31.91 16.29 -11.88
C ILE A 16 30.50 16.82 -12.21
N ALA A 17 30.41 17.94 -12.93
CA ALA A 17 29.13 18.50 -13.37
C ALA A 17 28.38 17.58 -14.37
N PHE A 18 29.12 16.85 -15.20
CA PHE A 18 28.55 15.92 -16.17
C PHE A 18 27.98 14.66 -15.51
N ILE A 19 28.63 14.15 -14.45
CA ILE A 19 28.15 12.98 -13.69
C ILE A 19 26.87 13.32 -12.90
N GLY A 20 26.69 14.58 -12.46
CA GLY A 20 25.50 15.03 -11.75
C GLY A 20 24.24 15.23 -12.60
N SER A 21 24.33 15.14 -13.93
CA SER A 21 23.20 15.40 -14.85
C SER A 21 22.51 14.14 -15.38
N ALA A 22 22.91 12.95 -14.92
CA ALA A 22 22.14 11.73 -15.17
C ALA A 22 20.95 11.66 -14.19
N SER A 23 19.97 12.54 -14.39
CA SER A 23 18.63 12.27 -13.86
C SER A 23 18.14 11.02 -14.57
N PRO A 24 17.81 9.92 -13.86
CA PRO A 24 17.15 8.80 -14.52
C PRO A 24 15.90 9.37 -15.14
N ASP A 25 15.81 9.24 -16.47
CA ASP A 25 14.62 9.52 -17.25
C ASP A 25 13.49 8.80 -16.53
N THR A 26 12.69 9.56 -15.79
CA THR A 26 11.54 9.01 -15.11
C THR A 26 10.53 8.86 -16.22
N ASN A 27 10.69 7.76 -16.97
CA ASN A 27 9.74 7.24 -17.92
C ASN A 27 8.47 6.92 -17.10
N ARG A 28 7.71 7.97 -16.82
CA ARG A 28 6.41 7.94 -16.15
C ARG A 28 5.36 7.58 -17.19
N ASP A 29 5.57 6.44 -17.82
CA ASP A 29 4.47 5.56 -18.20
C ASP A 29 4.46 4.37 -17.23
N ALA A 30 4.71 4.66 -15.95
CA ALA A 30 4.40 3.75 -14.86
C ALA A 30 2.87 3.65 -14.82
N SER A 31 2.32 2.77 -15.66
CA SER A 31 0.93 2.39 -15.65
C SER A 31 0.52 2.19 -14.20
N LEU A 32 -0.46 2.96 -13.74
CA LEU A 32 -0.91 2.87 -12.36
C LEU A 32 -1.24 1.40 -12.05
N PRO A 33 -0.89 0.90 -10.85
CA PRO A 33 -1.22 -0.46 -10.50
C PRO A 33 -2.74 -0.64 -10.51
N ASN A 34 -3.19 -1.80 -10.98
CA ASN A 34 -4.58 -2.19 -10.79
C ASN A 34 -4.79 -2.52 -9.31
N ILE A 35 -5.85 -1.97 -8.71
CA ILE A 35 -6.21 -2.23 -7.33
C ILE A 35 -7.40 -3.19 -7.31
N LEU A 36 -7.21 -4.40 -6.79
CA LEU A 36 -8.29 -5.34 -6.50
C LEU A 36 -8.63 -5.27 -5.01
N PHE A 37 -9.83 -4.79 -4.69
CA PHE A 37 -10.34 -4.75 -3.32
C PHE A 37 -11.39 -5.85 -3.11
N ILE A 38 -11.07 -6.81 -2.25
CA ILE A 38 -11.95 -7.94 -1.90
C ILE A 38 -12.46 -7.72 -0.48
N LEU A 39 -13.78 -7.68 -0.31
CA LEU A 39 -14.46 -7.56 0.98
C LEU A 39 -15.38 -8.76 1.17
N ALA A 40 -15.11 -9.58 2.20
CA ALA A 40 -15.99 -10.66 2.62
C ALA A 40 -17.04 -10.13 3.63
N ASP A 41 -18.27 -10.65 3.55
CA ASP A 41 -19.34 -10.34 4.50
C ASP A 41 -19.34 -11.38 5.62
N ASP A 42 -19.49 -10.92 6.87
CA ASP A 42 -19.56 -11.74 8.08
C ASP A 42 -18.42 -12.77 8.30
N LEU A 43 -17.27 -12.59 7.66
CA LEU A 43 -16.10 -13.43 7.88
C LEU A 43 -15.44 -13.10 9.23
N GLY A 44 -15.38 -14.08 10.14
CA GLY A 44 -14.74 -13.92 11.44
C GLY A 44 -13.22 -13.93 11.34
N TYR A 45 -12.57 -13.18 12.24
CA TYR A 45 -11.10 -13.10 12.31
C TYR A 45 -10.45 -14.48 12.52
N GLY A 46 -11.10 -15.38 13.25
CA GLY A 46 -10.61 -16.73 13.54
C GLY A 46 -10.95 -17.79 12.49
N ASP A 47 -11.65 -17.43 11.40
CA ASP A 47 -12.10 -18.39 10.38
C ASP A 47 -11.02 -18.68 9.34
N VAL A 48 -10.03 -17.79 9.18
CA VAL A 48 -8.93 -17.95 8.22
C VAL A 48 -7.72 -18.57 8.92
N GLY A 49 -7.18 -19.64 8.35
CA GLY A 49 -6.01 -20.37 8.90
C GLY A 49 -4.80 -19.47 9.15
N GLY A 50 -4.56 -18.52 8.24
CA GLY A 50 -3.54 -17.48 8.36
C GLY A 50 -3.67 -16.56 9.58
N TYR A 51 -4.80 -16.54 10.29
CA TYR A 51 -5.02 -15.79 11.54
C TYR A 51 -5.29 -16.69 12.76
N ASN A 52 -5.77 -17.90 12.53
CA ASN A 52 -6.00 -18.91 13.56
C ASN A 52 -5.54 -20.29 13.06
N PRO A 53 -4.39 -20.80 13.53
CA PRO A 53 -3.89 -22.12 13.15
C PRO A 53 -4.86 -23.27 13.48
N GLU A 54 -5.76 -23.07 14.44
CA GLU A 54 -6.79 -24.03 14.85
C GLU A 54 -8.13 -23.80 14.11
N SER A 55 -8.15 -23.01 13.03
CA SER A 55 -9.36 -22.82 12.23
C SER A 55 -9.85 -24.16 11.68
N LYS A 56 -11.17 -24.37 11.77
CA LYS A 56 -11.83 -25.59 11.28
C LYS A 56 -12.12 -25.55 9.78
N VAL A 57 -12.05 -24.38 9.16
CA VAL A 57 -12.38 -24.17 7.74
C VAL A 57 -11.08 -24.10 6.94
N PRO A 58 -10.85 -25.01 5.98
CA PRO A 58 -9.68 -24.91 5.12
C PRO A 58 -9.75 -23.68 4.22
N THR A 59 -8.77 -22.79 4.30
CA THR A 59 -8.68 -21.56 3.50
C THR A 59 -7.38 -21.45 2.70
N PRO A 60 -6.98 -22.49 1.93
CA PRO A 60 -5.61 -22.60 1.40
C PRO A 60 -5.17 -21.42 0.54
N HIS A 61 -6.08 -20.82 -0.24
CA HIS A 61 -5.78 -19.64 -1.06
C HIS A 61 -5.61 -18.37 -0.23
N LEU A 62 -6.41 -18.19 0.83
CA LEU A 62 -6.25 -17.05 1.74
C LEU A 62 -4.99 -17.20 2.60
N ASP A 63 -4.66 -18.43 3.00
CA ASP A 63 -3.46 -18.76 3.75
C ASP A 63 -2.20 -18.47 2.91
N GLN A 64 -2.24 -18.82 1.61
CA GLN A 64 -1.20 -18.45 0.65
C GLN A 64 -1.05 -16.92 0.56
N PHE A 65 -2.14 -16.17 0.34
CA PHE A 65 -2.10 -14.70 0.31
C PHE A 65 -1.52 -14.10 1.60
N ALA A 66 -1.88 -14.67 2.75
CA ALA A 66 -1.37 -14.28 4.06
C ALA A 66 0.16 -14.49 4.20
N SER A 67 0.72 -15.49 3.51
CA SER A 67 2.15 -15.83 3.54
C SER A 67 2.99 -15.02 2.54
N GLU A 68 2.40 -14.65 1.40
CA GLU A 68 3.08 -13.91 0.32
C GLU A 68 2.97 -12.39 0.48
N GLY A 69 2.07 -11.93 1.36
CA GLY A 69 1.75 -10.52 1.55
C GLY A 69 1.97 -10.01 2.98
N MET A 70 1.28 -8.91 3.27
CA MET A 70 1.23 -8.30 4.60
C MET A 70 -0.08 -8.67 5.29
N ARG A 71 0.00 -9.01 6.58
CA ARG A 71 -1.17 -9.25 7.43
C ARG A 71 -1.32 -8.16 8.47
N PHE A 72 -2.56 -7.72 8.69
CA PHE A 72 -2.92 -6.86 9.80
C PHE A 72 -3.58 -7.71 10.89
N THR A 73 -3.00 -7.73 12.09
CA THR A 73 -3.52 -8.47 13.26
C THR A 73 -4.35 -7.62 14.20
N ASP A 74 -4.42 -6.31 13.92
CA ASP A 74 -5.18 -5.32 14.68
C ASP A 74 -5.93 -4.41 13.70
N ALA A 75 -6.96 -4.98 13.06
CA ALA A 75 -7.81 -4.30 12.09
C ALA A 75 -9.26 -4.44 12.53
N HIS A 76 -9.91 -3.31 12.80
CA HIS A 76 -11.28 -3.28 13.31
C HIS A 76 -12.27 -2.83 12.26
N SER A 77 -13.43 -3.49 12.22
CA SER A 77 -14.57 -3.00 11.45
C SER A 77 -15.05 -1.68 12.05
N PRO A 78 -15.32 -0.65 11.22
CA PRO A 78 -15.78 0.67 11.70
C PRO A 78 -17.21 0.64 12.26
N ALA A 79 -17.95 -0.46 12.08
CA ALA A 79 -19.25 -0.72 12.69
C ALA A 79 -19.51 -2.23 12.82
N THR A 80 -20.54 -2.62 13.58
CA THR A 80 -20.93 -4.04 13.79
C THR A 80 -21.98 -4.56 12.81
N VAL A 81 -22.33 -3.81 11.77
CA VAL A 81 -23.37 -4.14 10.78
C VAL A 81 -22.97 -3.71 9.36
N CYS A 82 -23.51 -4.37 8.34
CA CYS A 82 -23.00 -4.32 6.97
C CYS A 82 -23.02 -2.91 6.35
N THR A 83 -24.16 -2.22 6.38
CA THR A 83 -24.34 -0.91 5.73
C THR A 83 -23.38 0.18 6.25
N PRO A 84 -23.26 0.45 7.56
CA PRO A 84 -22.32 1.47 8.05
C PRO A 84 -20.86 1.07 7.85
N THR A 85 -20.54 -0.23 7.87
CA THR A 85 -19.20 -0.73 7.54
C THR A 85 -18.84 -0.42 6.08
N ARG A 86 -19.71 -0.80 5.14
CA ARG A 86 -19.51 -0.55 3.70
C ARG A 86 -19.44 0.93 3.39
N TYR A 87 -20.29 1.76 4.02
CA TYR A 87 -20.20 3.22 3.88
C TYR A 87 -18.82 3.74 4.29
N SER A 88 -18.31 3.30 5.44
CA SER A 88 -17.05 3.79 5.97
C SER A 88 -15.86 3.38 5.10
N VAL A 89 -15.90 2.17 4.54
CA VAL A 89 -14.91 1.66 3.58
C VAL A 89 -14.92 2.48 2.27
N MET A 90 -16.10 2.76 1.70
CA MET A 90 -16.20 3.48 0.43
C MET A 90 -15.81 4.97 0.53
N THR A 91 -16.02 5.58 1.70
CA THR A 91 -15.86 7.03 1.88
C THR A 91 -14.63 7.42 2.69
N GLY A 92 -13.98 6.48 3.37
CA GLY A 92 -12.92 6.76 4.34
C GLY A 92 -13.39 7.56 5.55
N ARG A 93 -14.70 7.58 5.83
CA ARG A 93 -15.33 8.38 6.90
C ARG A 93 -16.13 7.51 7.83
N MET A 94 -16.07 7.79 9.13
CA MET A 94 -16.92 7.11 10.11
C MET A 94 -18.41 7.28 9.78
N ALA A 95 -19.16 6.18 9.85
CA ALA A 95 -20.57 6.11 9.45
C ALA A 95 -21.49 7.12 10.17
N PHE A 96 -21.21 7.47 11.43
CA PHE A 96 -22.00 8.46 12.17
C PHE A 96 -21.99 9.86 11.50
N ARG A 97 -21.06 10.11 10.57
CA ARG A 97 -20.96 11.38 9.83
C ARG A 97 -21.89 11.45 8.62
N THR A 98 -22.65 10.40 8.32
CA THR A 98 -23.63 10.35 7.21
C THR A 98 -24.89 11.16 7.48
N GLY A 99 -25.23 11.38 8.76
CA GLY A 99 -26.56 11.86 9.14
C GLY A 99 -27.68 10.83 8.91
N TYR A 100 -27.35 9.61 8.48
CA TYR A 100 -28.32 8.54 8.25
C TYR A 100 -28.74 7.93 9.59
N ARG A 101 -30.05 7.93 9.87
CA ARG A 101 -30.61 7.56 11.18
C ARG A 101 -31.05 6.10 11.29
N GLY A 102 -30.95 5.31 10.24
CA GLY A 102 -31.33 3.89 10.25
C GLY A 102 -30.15 3.03 9.84
N VAL A 103 -29.47 2.42 10.79
CA VAL A 103 -28.38 1.45 10.56
C VAL A 103 -27.93 0.78 11.85
N PHE A 104 -28.46 1.27 12.98
CA PHE A 104 -28.95 0.46 14.09
C PHE A 104 -30.45 0.73 14.21
#